data_AF-A0A9P6Q1H9-F1
#
_entry.id   AF-A0A9P6Q1H9-F1
#
_cell.length_a   1.000
_cell.length_b   1.000
_cell.length_c   1.000
_cell.angle_alpha   90.00
_cell.angle_beta   90.00
_cell.angle_gamma   90.00
#
_symmetry.space_group_name_H-M   'P 1'
#
loop_
_entity.id
_entity.type
_entity.pdbx_description
1 polymer ?
#
loop_
_entity_poly.entity_id
_entity_poly.type
_entity_poly.pdbx_seq_one_letter_code
_entity_poly.pdbx_strand_id
1 'polypeptide(L)'
;MDLIHSLNLLSSGIALDPHLVVTSASLLQPFLVDKLSSYGEFVLGPQAGVDVLFEKDINDDGEEAWTSAELVAVVEAEGQDAHVWRFGWGAGHHTQSGTDLESAQRFSLRNMSISGIAILRLGSDSSSSTRTSNSSSNSSSSSSSTATMSNGGGSGELFSDALSRPISMPSIGKHLTLHGSGFGLIAPSVLMNNISQGVVANIVHPYRVARRAYQNAQSLIMTDAKYLPGMEGGPVSWDETGELAGMSMLPIRRSDGEPADITLVIPVACIISAIAPYVGAPKELMQPEHFTALSTSSLMTARESVVMVQVGQTWASGVVISKDGHILTNAHVFTSFLDNVSNRTWPTLRSGISLRVRIDNPQQQQWVDDCEVVFVSDSCWDVAVIKIPETCVLHGFLPYLPLRTRQELKKSKPVVQGTPVFAIGHGIFGPSSGVLPLITSGSCSKVVSAHGQPVMLLSSAPVHRGNSGGVLVDTLGQLVGLVTGNGKTSTGRTITHLNFAIPLEAITDQVNAFLVDGNVKWLDPLNSPSQRIDDIWSLRGTAPAWEPLERAKL
;
A
#
# COMPACT_ATOMS: atom_id res chain seq x y z
N MET A 1 3.24 8.86 -26.65
CA MET A 1 2.50 10.12 -26.50
C MET A 1 1.10 10.10 -27.12
N ASP A 2 0.70 9.13 -27.95
CA ASP A 2 -0.63 9.15 -28.60
C ASP A 2 -1.48 7.89 -28.36
N LEU A 3 -1.76 7.55 -27.09
CA LEU A 3 -2.76 6.50 -26.79
C LEU A 3 -3.47 6.65 -25.43
N ILE A 4 -3.31 7.81 -24.78
CA ILE A 4 -4.08 8.19 -23.58
C ILE A 4 -5.45 8.81 -23.97
N HIS A 5 -5.71 9.02 -25.26
CA HIS A 5 -6.92 9.69 -25.76
C HIS A 5 -8.08 8.76 -26.17
N SER A 6 -7.97 7.44 -26.01
CA SER A 6 -9.02 6.51 -26.49
C SER A 6 -9.61 5.58 -25.45
N LEU A 7 -9.15 5.65 -24.19
CA LEU A 7 -9.91 5.20 -23.02
C LEU A 7 -10.29 6.48 -22.27
N ASN A 8 -11.56 6.86 -22.28
CA ASN A 8 -12.05 7.90 -21.37
C ASN A 8 -11.91 7.34 -19.95
N LEU A 9 -10.77 7.60 -19.31
CA LEU A 9 -10.53 7.28 -17.91
C LEU A 9 -11.53 8.11 -17.10
N LEU A 10 -12.54 7.44 -16.53
CA LEU A 10 -13.55 8.11 -15.73
C LEU A 10 -13.03 8.28 -14.32
N SER A 11 -13.38 9.41 -13.74
CA SER A 11 -12.79 9.87 -12.48
C SER A 11 -13.23 9.05 -11.24
N SER A 12 -14.18 8.13 -11.42
CA SER A 12 -14.60 7.10 -10.46
C SER A 12 -15.04 5.79 -11.15
N GLY A 13 -14.42 5.46 -12.29
CA GLY A 13 -14.74 4.25 -13.04
C GLY A 13 -13.86 4.00 -14.27
N ILE A 14 -14.09 2.87 -14.93
CA ILE A 14 -13.44 2.51 -16.19
C ILE A 14 -14.53 2.49 -17.28
N ALA A 15 -14.44 3.39 -18.26
CA ALA A 15 -15.29 3.30 -19.45
C ALA A 15 -14.81 2.12 -20.30
N LEU A 16 -15.69 1.16 -20.56
CA LEU A 16 -15.40 0.00 -21.41
C LEU A 16 -15.73 0.31 -22.87
N ASP A 17 -16.82 1.02 -23.10
CA ASP A 17 -17.25 1.55 -24.40
C ASP A 17 -18.03 2.88 -24.16
N PRO A 18 -18.52 3.59 -25.18
CA PRO A 18 -19.25 4.85 -25.02
C PRO A 18 -20.54 4.75 -24.20
N HIS A 19 -20.98 3.54 -23.84
CA HIS A 19 -22.23 3.25 -23.17
C HIS A 19 -22.07 2.47 -21.87
N LEU A 20 -20.90 1.89 -21.58
CA LEU A 20 -20.65 1.07 -20.39
C LEU A 20 -19.53 1.61 -19.52
N VAL A 21 -19.83 1.76 -18.22
CA VAL A 21 -18.90 2.21 -17.19
C VAL A 21 -18.85 1.17 -16.08
N VAL A 22 -17.65 0.90 -15.60
CA VAL A 22 -17.43 -0.01 -14.47
C VAL A 22 -16.93 0.77 -13.27
N THR A 23 -17.43 0.49 -12.08
CA THR A 23 -16.96 1.08 -10.83
C THR A 23 -17.00 0.09 -9.67
N SER A 24 -16.51 0.49 -8.50
CA SER A 24 -16.63 -0.31 -7.29
C SER A 24 -18.08 -0.34 -6.79
N ALA A 25 -18.61 -1.52 -6.50
CA ALA A 25 -19.98 -1.68 -6.02
C ALA A 25 -20.19 -1.15 -4.61
N SER A 26 -19.14 -0.85 -3.82
CA SER A 26 -19.32 -0.27 -2.48
C SER A 26 -19.90 1.14 -2.54
N LEU A 27 -19.63 1.89 -3.62
CA LEU A 27 -20.29 3.17 -3.88
C LEU A 27 -21.82 3.03 -3.93
N LEU A 28 -22.31 1.90 -4.45
CA LEU A 28 -23.74 1.65 -4.62
C LEU A 28 -24.35 0.85 -3.48
N GLN A 29 -23.53 0.16 -2.68
CA GLN A 29 -23.98 -0.79 -1.65
C GLN A 29 -25.09 -0.26 -0.74
N PRO A 30 -25.07 1.00 -0.23
CA PRO A 30 -26.15 1.52 0.61
C PRO A 30 -27.50 1.63 -0.10
N PHE A 31 -27.51 1.57 -1.43
CA PHE A 31 -28.66 1.79 -2.30
C PHE A 31 -29.12 0.53 -3.03
N LEU A 32 -28.40 -0.60 -2.90
CA LEU A 32 -28.76 -1.86 -3.52
C LEU A 32 -29.84 -2.60 -2.73
N VAL A 33 -30.77 -3.22 -3.45
CA VAL A 33 -31.81 -4.10 -2.92
C VAL A 33 -31.73 -5.44 -3.63
N ASP A 34 -31.85 -6.53 -2.88
CA ASP A 34 -31.91 -7.89 -3.44
C ASP A 34 -33.24 -8.09 -4.16
N LYS A 35 -33.17 -8.46 -5.43
CA LYS A 35 -34.34 -8.66 -6.27
C LYS A 35 -34.95 -10.04 -5.97
N LEU A 36 -35.87 -10.08 -4.99
CA LEU A 36 -36.73 -11.24 -4.70
C LEU A 36 -36.00 -12.60 -4.72
N SER A 37 -35.03 -12.75 -3.81
CA SER A 37 -34.66 -13.99 -3.11
C SER A 37 -34.39 -15.27 -3.92
N SER A 38 -34.00 -15.22 -5.20
CA SER A 38 -33.78 -16.45 -5.97
C SER A 38 -32.43 -16.60 -6.67
N TYR A 39 -31.70 -15.53 -7.01
CA TYR A 39 -30.42 -15.67 -7.74
C TYR A 39 -29.34 -14.60 -7.43
N GLY A 40 -29.50 -13.77 -6.40
CA GLY A 40 -28.47 -12.79 -6.01
C GLY A 40 -28.31 -11.61 -6.99
N GLU A 41 -29.36 -11.26 -7.74
CA GLU A 41 -29.37 -10.07 -8.60
C GLU A 41 -29.66 -8.80 -7.77
N PHE A 42 -28.78 -7.81 -7.88
CA PHE A 42 -28.95 -6.50 -7.25
C PHE A 42 -29.59 -5.49 -8.18
N VAL A 43 -30.52 -4.72 -7.64
CA VAL A 43 -31.09 -3.54 -8.29
C VAL A 43 -30.95 -2.32 -7.38
N LEU A 44 -30.92 -1.13 -7.97
CA LEU A 44 -31.02 0.10 -7.20
C LEU A 44 -32.42 0.20 -6.57
N GLY A 45 -32.49 0.67 -5.33
CA GLY A 45 -33.75 0.97 -4.68
C GLY A 45 -34.58 2.00 -5.47
N PRO A 46 -35.91 2.04 -5.30
CA PRO A 46 -36.82 2.84 -6.12
C PRO A 46 -36.62 4.36 -6.06
N GLN A 47 -35.80 4.86 -5.12
CA GLN A 47 -35.44 6.28 -4.99
C GLN A 47 -33.96 6.55 -5.27
N ALA A 48 -33.19 5.54 -5.69
CA ALA A 48 -31.78 5.66 -5.99
C ALA A 48 -31.57 5.78 -7.51
N GLY A 49 -30.68 6.67 -7.90
CA GLY A 49 -30.19 6.83 -9.26
C GLY A 49 -28.68 6.95 -9.26
N VAL A 50 -28.06 6.73 -10.41
CA VAL A 50 -26.62 6.87 -10.59
C VAL A 50 -26.39 7.84 -11.75
N ASP A 51 -25.62 8.88 -11.50
CA ASP A 51 -25.17 9.81 -12.54
C ASP A 51 -23.64 9.76 -12.59
N VAL A 52 -23.08 9.80 -13.80
CA VAL A 52 -21.65 9.76 -14.07
C VAL A 52 -21.23 11.13 -14.59
N LEU A 53 -20.25 11.73 -13.93
CA LEU A 53 -19.65 12.99 -14.35
C LEU A 53 -18.48 12.72 -15.30
N PHE A 54 -18.51 13.38 -16.46
CA PHE A 54 -17.42 13.39 -17.42
C PHE A 54 -16.71 14.74 -17.38
N GLU A 55 -15.37 14.70 -17.40
CA GLU A 55 -14.57 15.89 -17.65
C GLU A 55 -14.67 16.22 -19.15
N LYS A 56 -15.23 17.38 -19.48
CA LYS A 56 -15.12 17.96 -20.82
C LYS A 56 -13.71 18.54 -21.01
N ASP A 57 -13.34 18.93 -22.23
CA ASP A 57 -12.01 19.43 -22.59
C ASP A 57 -11.37 20.31 -21.49
N ILE A 58 -10.06 20.15 -21.27
CA ILE A 58 -9.26 20.88 -20.25
C ILE A 58 -9.36 22.42 -20.41
N ASN A 59 -9.83 22.89 -21.58
CA ASN A 59 -10.02 24.30 -21.92
C ASN A 59 -11.48 24.80 -21.74
N ASP A 60 -12.39 23.96 -21.26
CA ASP A 60 -13.81 24.31 -21.08
C ASP A 60 -14.02 25.04 -19.74
N ASP A 61 -14.83 26.09 -19.75
CA ASP A 61 -14.98 27.08 -18.65
C ASP A 61 -15.84 26.55 -17.47
N GLY A 62 -15.88 25.23 -17.25
CA GLY A 62 -16.47 24.62 -16.06
C GLY A 62 -17.93 24.18 -16.17
N GLU A 63 -18.43 23.83 -17.35
CA GLU A 63 -19.74 23.16 -17.44
C GLU A 63 -19.63 21.65 -17.13
N GLU A 64 -20.02 21.29 -15.91
CA GLU A 64 -20.13 19.90 -15.47
C GLU A 64 -21.14 19.12 -16.33
N ALA A 65 -20.68 18.02 -16.93
CA ALA A 65 -21.50 17.17 -17.78
C ALA A 65 -21.88 15.87 -17.06
N TRP A 66 -23.02 15.89 -16.39
CA TRP A 66 -23.59 14.71 -15.72
C TRP A 66 -24.45 13.90 -16.69
N THR A 67 -24.16 12.61 -16.80
CA THR A 67 -24.92 11.65 -17.63
C THR A 67 -25.55 10.61 -16.73
N SER A 68 -26.87 10.41 -16.85
CA SER A 68 -27.54 9.40 -16.05
C SER A 68 -27.18 7.99 -16.50
N ALA A 69 -27.09 7.06 -15.55
CA ALA A 69 -26.67 5.69 -15.77
C ALA A 69 -27.60 4.69 -15.06
N GLU A 70 -27.86 3.57 -15.73
CA GLU A 70 -28.61 2.45 -15.21
C GLU A 70 -27.64 1.37 -14.69
N LEU A 71 -27.92 0.82 -13.50
CA LEU A 71 -27.21 -0.35 -13.01
C LEU A 71 -27.60 -1.58 -13.83
N VAL A 72 -26.65 -2.13 -14.58
CA VAL A 72 -26.84 -3.35 -15.38
C VAL A 72 -26.70 -4.59 -14.51
N ALA A 73 -25.60 -4.66 -13.76
CA ALA A 73 -25.29 -5.80 -12.91
C ALA A 73 -24.27 -5.41 -11.83
N VAL A 74 -24.25 -6.19 -10.76
CA VAL A 74 -23.15 -6.23 -9.80
C VAL A 74 -22.55 -7.62 -9.88
N VAL A 75 -21.27 -7.69 -10.23
CA VAL A 75 -20.56 -8.96 -10.43
C VAL A 75 -19.43 -9.10 -9.43
N GLU A 76 -19.11 -10.32 -9.07
CA GLU A 76 -17.96 -10.59 -8.21
C GLU A 76 -16.70 -10.66 -9.07
N ALA A 77 -15.66 -9.94 -8.65
CA ALA A 77 -14.33 -10.05 -9.21
C ALA A 77 -13.64 -11.29 -8.61
N GLU A 78 -14.09 -12.48 -9.00
CA GLU A 78 -13.54 -13.74 -8.49
C GLU A 78 -12.22 -14.10 -9.19
N GLY A 79 -11.21 -14.47 -8.40
CA GLY A 79 -10.11 -15.29 -8.90
C GLY A 79 -10.58 -16.73 -9.14
N GLN A 80 -9.98 -17.46 -10.08
CA GLN A 80 -10.43 -18.77 -10.60
C GLN A 80 -10.70 -19.92 -9.59
N ASP A 81 -10.54 -19.73 -8.27
CA ASP A 81 -10.81 -20.74 -7.23
C ASP A 81 -11.76 -20.21 -6.14
N ALA A 82 -13.07 -20.32 -6.38
CA ALA A 82 -14.18 -19.95 -5.50
C ALA A 82 -14.23 -20.69 -4.13
N HIS A 83 -13.29 -21.61 -3.87
CA HIS A 83 -13.23 -22.43 -2.66
C HIS A 83 -12.14 -22.04 -1.65
N VAL A 84 -11.31 -21.05 -1.98
CA VAL A 84 -10.21 -20.60 -1.10
C VAL A 84 -10.43 -19.16 -0.64
N TRP A 85 -11.20 -18.38 -1.41
CA TRP A 85 -11.59 -17.00 -1.12
C TRP A 85 -13.07 -16.84 -1.53
N ARG A 86 -13.88 -16.24 -0.66
CA ARG A 86 -15.19 -15.71 -1.06
C ARG A 86 -15.03 -14.20 -1.17
N PHE A 87 -15.01 -13.70 -2.40
CA PHE A 87 -15.05 -12.28 -2.70
C PHE A 87 -16.49 -11.90 -2.99
N GLY A 88 -17.30 -11.90 -1.95
CA GLY A 88 -18.73 -11.89 -2.13
C GLY A 88 -19.49 -11.56 -0.87
N TRP A 89 -20.71 -11.10 -1.11
CA TRP A 89 -21.62 -10.52 -0.16
C TRP A 89 -22.07 -11.56 0.87
N GLY A 90 -21.85 -11.28 2.16
CA GLY A 90 -22.52 -11.99 3.23
C GLY A 90 -23.87 -11.34 3.48
N ALA A 91 -24.98 -11.98 3.11
CA ALA A 91 -26.34 -11.62 3.55
C ALA A 91 -26.57 -11.85 5.06
N GLY A 92 -25.52 -11.69 5.87
CA GLY A 92 -25.51 -11.89 7.31
C GLY A 92 -25.68 -10.55 8.02
N HIS A 93 -26.82 -10.39 8.67
CA HIS A 93 -27.15 -9.28 9.55
C HIS A 93 -26.00 -8.80 10.48
N HIS A 94 -25.89 -7.48 10.61
CA HIS A 94 -25.27 -6.75 11.71
C HIS A 94 -23.81 -7.07 12.08
N THR A 95 -22.86 -6.79 11.18
CA THR A 95 -21.56 -6.24 11.60
C THR A 95 -21.12 -5.25 10.51
N GLN A 96 -20.62 -4.07 10.89
CA GLN A 96 -20.12 -3.09 9.93
C GLN A 96 -19.04 -3.76 9.07
N SER A 97 -19.30 -3.91 7.77
CA SER A 97 -18.33 -4.35 6.77
C SER A 97 -17.36 -3.21 6.49
N GLY A 98 -16.55 -2.86 7.48
CA GLY A 98 -15.51 -1.84 7.38
C GLY A 98 -14.19 -2.45 6.96
N THR A 99 -13.40 -1.69 6.19
CA THR A 99 -11.95 -1.89 6.08
C THR A 99 -11.20 -1.51 7.36
N ASP A 100 -11.94 -1.36 8.47
CA ASP A 100 -11.48 -0.87 9.75
C ASP A 100 -10.64 -1.93 10.46
N LEU A 101 -9.40 -1.57 10.76
CA LEU A 101 -8.43 -2.36 11.48
C LEU A 101 -8.79 -2.40 12.98
N GLU A 102 -9.94 -2.99 13.36
CA GLU A 102 -10.43 -3.06 14.76
C GLU A 102 -9.37 -3.56 15.75
N SER A 103 -8.47 -4.45 15.29
CA SER A 103 -7.18 -4.64 15.93
C SER A 103 -6.12 -5.04 14.89
N ALA A 104 -5.02 -4.28 14.84
CA ALA A 104 -3.87 -4.59 13.98
C ALA A 104 -3.29 -6.01 14.20
N GLN A 105 -3.55 -6.61 15.36
CA GLN A 105 -3.16 -7.98 15.71
C GLN A 105 -4.09 -9.07 15.13
N ARG A 106 -5.37 -8.78 14.85
CA ARG A 106 -6.34 -9.79 14.34
C ARG A 106 -6.80 -9.54 12.92
N PHE A 107 -6.40 -8.43 12.30
CA PHE A 107 -6.78 -8.15 10.92
C PHE A 107 -6.28 -9.26 9.99
N SER A 108 -7.22 -9.77 9.19
CA SER A 108 -6.95 -10.77 8.19
C SER A 108 -7.64 -10.38 6.90
N LEU A 109 -6.86 -10.29 5.82
CA LEU A 109 -7.38 -10.12 4.47
C LEU A 109 -8.32 -11.27 4.07
N ARG A 110 -8.29 -12.40 4.79
CA ARG A 110 -9.17 -13.57 4.59
C ARG A 110 -10.66 -13.26 4.78
N ASN A 111 -10.98 -12.21 5.54
CA ASN A 111 -12.35 -11.86 5.91
C ASN A 111 -12.81 -10.52 5.29
N MET A 112 -12.03 -9.93 4.39
CA MET A 112 -12.46 -8.72 3.70
C MET A 112 -13.49 -9.06 2.62
N SER A 113 -14.71 -8.55 2.76
CA SER A 113 -15.65 -8.51 1.64
C SER A 113 -15.16 -7.47 0.65
N ILE A 114 -14.61 -7.91 -0.48
CA ILE A 114 -14.40 -7.02 -1.61
C ILE A 114 -15.77 -6.65 -2.14
N SER A 115 -16.06 -5.36 -2.15
CA SER A 115 -17.22 -4.83 -2.86
C SER A 115 -17.10 -5.26 -4.32
N GLY A 116 -18.15 -5.89 -4.85
CA GLY A 116 -18.17 -6.35 -6.24
C GLY A 116 -17.89 -5.23 -7.24
N ILE A 117 -17.96 -5.57 -8.51
CA ILE A 117 -17.84 -4.62 -9.61
C ILE A 117 -19.24 -4.25 -10.07
N ALA A 118 -19.58 -2.97 -10.03
CA ALA A 118 -20.83 -2.46 -10.59
C ALA A 118 -20.63 -2.13 -12.07
N ILE A 119 -21.50 -2.65 -12.92
CA ILE A 119 -21.56 -2.38 -14.34
C ILE A 119 -22.72 -1.43 -14.59
N LEU A 120 -22.42 -0.26 -15.13
CA LEU A 120 -23.35 0.82 -15.38
C LEU A 120 -23.51 1.02 -16.89
N ARG A 121 -24.74 1.25 -17.35
CA ARG A 121 -25.03 1.65 -18.72
C ARG A 121 -25.44 3.12 -18.75
N LEU A 122 -24.70 3.93 -19.50
CA LEU A 122 -25.02 5.34 -19.71
C LEU A 122 -26.29 5.47 -20.55
N GLY A 123 -27.14 6.42 -20.18
CA GLY A 123 -28.29 6.81 -20.98
C GLY A 123 -27.85 7.32 -22.35
N SER A 124 -28.59 6.96 -23.41
CA SER A 124 -28.39 7.58 -24.71
C SER A 124 -28.86 9.03 -24.63
N ASP A 125 -27.98 9.97 -25.01
CA ASP A 125 -28.30 11.40 -25.07
C ASP A 125 -29.54 11.62 -25.94
N SER A 126 -30.69 11.76 -25.28
CA SER A 126 -31.84 12.46 -25.82
C SER A 126 -31.95 13.77 -25.05
N SER A 127 -31.24 14.77 -25.56
CA SER A 127 -31.26 16.18 -25.17
C SER A 127 -30.70 16.53 -23.78
N SER A 128 -29.73 17.45 -23.81
CA SER A 128 -29.38 18.36 -22.72
C SER A 128 -30.64 18.95 -22.08
N SER A 129 -31.08 18.39 -20.95
CA SER A 129 -32.12 19.00 -20.14
C SER A 129 -31.47 19.84 -19.05
N THR A 130 -31.26 21.12 -19.38
CA THR A 130 -31.18 22.19 -18.39
C THR A 130 -32.38 22.05 -17.45
N ARG A 131 -32.16 21.60 -16.21
CA ARG A 131 -33.18 21.53 -15.15
C ARG A 131 -33.59 22.94 -14.74
N THR A 132 -34.49 23.56 -15.50
CA THR A 132 -35.31 24.67 -15.00
C THR A 132 -36.53 24.11 -14.30
N SER A 133 -36.66 24.43 -13.02
CA SER A 133 -37.84 24.18 -12.19
C SER A 133 -39.12 24.70 -12.86
N ASN A 134 -40.12 23.84 -13.08
CA ASN A 134 -41.53 24.24 -12.96
C ASN A 134 -42.49 23.05 -12.87
N SER A 135 -43.63 23.37 -12.24
CA SER A 135 -44.64 22.53 -11.61
C SER A 135 -45.63 21.80 -12.54
N SER A 136 -46.06 20.62 -12.06
CA SER A 136 -47.38 19.96 -12.21
C SER A 136 -47.96 19.68 -13.60
N SER A 137 -48.17 18.40 -13.93
CA SER A 137 -49.50 17.77 -14.05
C SER A 137 -49.40 16.30 -14.49
N ASN A 138 -50.36 15.50 -14.00
CA ASN A 138 -50.52 14.05 -14.24
C ASN A 138 -50.84 13.70 -15.70
N SER A 139 -50.32 12.57 -16.18
CA SER A 139 -51.14 11.56 -16.89
C SER A 139 -50.41 10.23 -17.02
N SER A 140 -51.14 9.16 -16.69
CA SER A 140 -50.83 7.75 -16.82
C SER A 140 -50.77 7.24 -18.26
N SER A 141 -49.81 6.37 -18.59
CA SER A 141 -50.03 5.23 -19.48
C SER A 141 -48.88 4.23 -19.43
N SER A 142 -49.23 3.00 -19.06
CA SER A 142 -48.45 1.78 -19.20
C SER A 142 -48.25 1.38 -20.66
N SER A 143 -47.03 1.03 -21.05
CA SER A 143 -46.79 0.09 -22.16
C SER A 143 -45.42 -0.57 -22.02
N SER A 144 -45.47 -1.85 -21.69
CA SER A 144 -44.42 -2.84 -21.87
C SER A 144 -43.88 -2.83 -23.30
N SER A 145 -42.56 -2.81 -23.47
CA SER A 145 -41.92 -3.22 -24.73
C SER A 145 -40.54 -3.78 -24.44
N THR A 146 -40.46 -5.11 -24.42
CA THR A 146 -39.26 -5.90 -24.64
C THR A 146 -38.61 -5.49 -25.96
N ALA A 147 -37.45 -4.85 -25.91
CA ALA A 147 -36.65 -4.53 -27.09
C ALA A 147 -35.42 -5.46 -27.14
N THR A 148 -35.50 -6.43 -28.04
CA THR A 148 -34.42 -7.29 -28.52
C THR A 148 -33.30 -6.46 -29.14
N MET A 149 -32.07 -6.75 -28.75
CA MET A 149 -30.86 -6.04 -29.20
C MET A 149 -30.54 -6.32 -30.67
N SER A 150 -30.18 -5.27 -31.41
CA SER A 150 -29.46 -5.38 -32.68
C SER A 150 -28.14 -4.62 -32.55
N ASN A 151 -27.04 -5.31 -32.87
CA ASN A 151 -25.66 -4.81 -32.82
C ASN A 151 -25.47 -3.65 -33.81
N GLY A 152 -25.10 -2.47 -33.29
CA GLY A 152 -24.49 -1.39 -34.06
C GLY A 152 -22.99 -1.42 -33.86
N GLY A 153 -22.25 -1.86 -34.88
CA GLY A 153 -20.79 -1.93 -34.89
C GLY A 153 -20.15 -0.54 -35.01
N GLY A 154 -19.14 -0.28 -34.18
CA GLY A 154 -18.33 0.92 -34.26
C GLY A 154 -17.49 1.17 -33.00
N SER A 155 -18.01 0.83 -31.82
CA SER A 155 -17.30 1.01 -30.53
C SER A 155 -16.66 -0.27 -29.97
N GLY A 156 -17.10 -1.45 -30.42
CA GLY A 156 -16.52 -2.73 -30.01
C GLY A 156 -15.07 -2.95 -30.45
N GLU A 157 -14.61 -2.24 -31.49
CA GLU A 157 -13.24 -2.38 -32.03
C GLU A 157 -12.17 -1.76 -31.09
N LEU A 158 -12.46 -0.61 -30.46
CA LEU A 158 -11.54 0.07 -29.54
C LEU A 158 -11.30 -0.72 -28.25
N PHE A 159 -12.36 -1.35 -27.72
CA PHE A 159 -12.26 -2.20 -26.53
C PHE A 159 -11.64 -3.56 -26.87
N SER A 160 -11.91 -4.13 -28.06
CA SER A 160 -11.21 -5.33 -28.51
C SER A 160 -9.71 -5.07 -28.74
N ASP A 161 -9.33 -3.88 -29.22
CA ASP A 161 -7.92 -3.48 -29.38
C ASP A 161 -7.21 -3.25 -28.04
N ALA A 162 -7.93 -2.75 -27.02
CA ALA A 162 -7.41 -2.60 -25.66
C ALA A 162 -7.23 -3.96 -24.95
N LEU A 163 -8.14 -4.91 -25.18
CA LEU A 163 -8.05 -6.29 -24.69
C LEU A 163 -7.07 -7.16 -25.50
N SER A 164 -6.76 -6.82 -26.75
CA SER A 164 -5.79 -7.56 -27.56
C SER A 164 -4.34 -7.27 -27.20
N ARG A 165 -4.10 -6.29 -26.31
CA ARG A 165 -2.75 -5.96 -25.84
C ARG A 165 -2.36 -6.82 -24.64
N PRO A 166 -1.10 -7.27 -24.58
CA PRO A 166 -0.64 -8.06 -23.45
C PRO A 166 -0.77 -7.28 -22.15
N ILE A 167 -1.37 -7.91 -21.14
CA ILE A 167 -1.56 -7.32 -19.82
C ILE A 167 -0.22 -7.38 -19.06
N SER A 168 0.34 -6.23 -18.74
CA SER A 168 1.50 -6.14 -17.87
C SER A 168 1.20 -6.68 -16.46
N MET A 169 1.96 -7.69 -16.04
CA MET A 169 1.85 -8.25 -14.70
C MET A 169 2.37 -7.28 -13.63
N PRO A 170 1.74 -7.24 -12.44
CA PRO A 170 2.24 -6.45 -11.32
C PRO A 170 3.59 -7.02 -10.84
N SER A 171 4.55 -6.13 -10.57
CA SER A 171 5.80 -6.47 -9.89
C SER A 171 6.04 -5.52 -8.74
N ILE A 172 6.59 -6.05 -7.64
CA ILE A 172 6.86 -5.28 -6.43
C ILE A 172 7.82 -4.12 -6.74
N GLY A 173 7.50 -2.93 -6.25
CA GLY A 173 8.27 -1.71 -6.51
C GLY A 173 7.99 -1.04 -7.86
N LYS A 174 7.19 -1.66 -8.74
CA LYS A 174 6.77 -1.04 -10.01
C LYS A 174 5.92 0.21 -9.74
N HIS A 175 6.21 1.28 -10.45
CA HIS A 175 5.48 2.54 -10.35
C HIS A 175 4.09 2.46 -10.99
N LEU A 176 3.12 3.08 -10.34
CA LEU A 176 1.75 3.17 -10.81
C LEU A 176 1.12 4.52 -10.45
N THR A 177 0.09 4.85 -11.20
CA THR A 177 -0.68 6.07 -11.07
C THR A 177 -2.15 5.73 -10.80
N LEU A 178 -2.70 6.27 -9.73
CA LEU A 178 -4.10 6.17 -9.34
C LEU A 178 -4.80 7.47 -9.72
N HIS A 179 -5.86 7.36 -10.53
CA HIS A 179 -6.73 8.45 -10.90
C HIS A 179 -8.01 8.40 -10.06
N GLY A 180 -8.46 9.55 -9.55
CA GLY A 180 -9.73 9.60 -8.84
C GLY A 180 -10.21 11.00 -8.47
N SER A 181 -11.51 11.12 -8.21
CA SER A 181 -12.15 12.39 -7.79
C SER A 181 -12.22 12.54 -6.28
N GLY A 182 -11.05 12.62 -5.63
CA GLY A 182 -10.98 12.86 -4.19
C GLY A 182 -11.74 14.11 -3.79
N PHE A 183 -12.78 13.98 -2.95
CA PHE A 183 -13.69 15.06 -2.57
C PHE A 183 -14.47 15.71 -3.73
N GLY A 184 -14.59 15.00 -4.86
CA GLY A 184 -15.19 15.53 -6.10
C GLY A 184 -16.60 16.08 -5.91
N LEU A 185 -17.43 15.51 -5.04
CA LEU A 185 -18.78 16.03 -4.78
C LEU A 185 -18.81 17.40 -4.07
N ILE A 186 -17.71 17.86 -3.47
CA ILE A 186 -17.66 19.18 -2.81
C ILE A 186 -17.50 20.29 -3.85
N ALA A 187 -16.65 20.07 -4.85
CA ALA A 187 -16.38 21.02 -5.93
C ALA A 187 -15.85 20.25 -7.16
N PRO A 188 -16.73 19.66 -7.98
CA PRO A 188 -16.32 18.75 -9.04
C PRO A 188 -15.39 19.42 -10.05
N SER A 189 -15.67 20.68 -10.42
CA SER A 189 -14.82 21.51 -11.28
C SER A 189 -13.40 21.78 -10.77
N VAL A 190 -13.12 21.54 -9.48
CA VAL A 190 -11.80 21.78 -8.86
C VAL A 190 -11.11 20.48 -8.45
N LEU A 191 -11.89 19.46 -8.07
CA LEU A 191 -11.39 18.28 -7.35
C LEU A 191 -11.59 16.97 -8.12
N MET A 192 -12.11 17.03 -9.35
CA MET A 192 -12.18 15.89 -10.25
C MET A 192 -10.81 15.56 -10.84
N ASN A 193 -10.61 14.28 -11.20
CA ASN A 193 -9.43 13.79 -11.93
C ASN A 193 -8.08 14.07 -11.21
N ASN A 194 -8.09 13.97 -9.88
CA ASN A 194 -6.86 14.03 -9.10
C ASN A 194 -6.02 12.79 -9.38
N ILE A 195 -4.72 13.01 -9.52
CA ILE A 195 -3.75 11.96 -9.77
C ILE A 195 -2.89 11.77 -8.53
N SER A 196 -2.71 10.52 -8.11
CA SER A 196 -1.70 10.13 -7.13
C SER A 196 -0.78 9.07 -7.70
N GLN A 197 0.52 9.22 -7.44
CA GLN A 197 1.52 8.23 -7.81
C GLN A 197 1.94 7.39 -6.60
N GLY A 198 2.37 6.17 -6.87
CA GLY A 198 2.92 5.26 -5.87
C GLY A 198 3.63 4.09 -6.53
N VAL A 199 3.89 3.06 -5.74
CA VAL A 199 4.48 1.81 -6.21
C VAL A 199 3.63 0.61 -5.77
N VAL A 200 3.85 -0.54 -6.40
CA VAL A 200 3.32 -1.82 -5.92
C VAL A 200 4.03 -2.18 -4.61
N ALA A 201 3.38 -1.89 -3.50
CA ALA A 201 3.90 -2.12 -2.15
C ALA A 201 3.89 -3.60 -1.77
N ASN A 202 2.87 -4.34 -2.22
CA ASN A 202 2.76 -5.77 -2.05
C ASN A 202 1.79 -6.37 -3.07
N ILE A 203 1.87 -7.69 -3.25
CA ILE A 203 0.89 -8.48 -3.99
C ILE A 203 0.41 -9.57 -3.04
N VAL A 204 -0.89 -9.55 -2.75
CA VAL A 204 -1.51 -10.51 -1.83
C VAL A 204 -2.01 -11.69 -2.63
N HIS A 205 -1.32 -12.81 -2.47
CA HIS A 205 -1.68 -14.07 -3.11
C HIS A 205 -2.63 -14.92 -2.26
N PRO A 206 -3.52 -15.70 -2.90
CA PRO A 206 -4.38 -16.64 -2.20
C PRO A 206 -3.60 -17.82 -1.55
N TYR A 207 -3.59 -17.88 -0.21
CA TYR A 207 -2.72 -18.72 0.64
C TYR A 207 -2.70 -20.24 0.35
N ARG A 208 -3.71 -20.85 -0.29
CA ARG A 208 -3.69 -22.31 -0.60
C ARG A 208 -3.16 -22.66 -2.00
N VAL A 209 -3.02 -21.70 -2.90
CA VAL A 209 -2.51 -21.95 -4.26
C VAL A 209 -0.99 -22.12 -4.28
N ALA A 210 -0.28 -21.48 -3.33
CA ALA A 210 1.18 -21.49 -3.23
C ALA A 210 1.81 -22.89 -3.04
N ARG A 211 1.05 -23.89 -2.58
CA ARG A 211 1.60 -25.25 -2.38
C ARG A 211 1.43 -26.19 -3.56
N ARG A 212 0.59 -25.91 -4.58
CA ARG A 212 0.37 -26.87 -5.68
C ARG A 212 -0.33 -26.41 -6.96
N ALA A 213 -0.70 -25.14 -7.16
CA ALA A 213 -1.40 -24.75 -8.39
C ALA A 213 -0.89 -23.43 -9.01
N TYR A 214 -0.83 -23.47 -10.34
CA TYR A 214 -0.64 -22.46 -11.38
C TYR A 214 -0.54 -20.96 -11.02
N GLN A 215 0.30 -20.29 -11.82
CA GLN A 215 0.60 -18.85 -11.94
C GLN A 215 -0.63 -17.93 -12.20
N ASN A 216 -1.86 -18.44 -12.13
CA ASN A 216 -3.08 -17.76 -12.59
C ASN A 216 -4.05 -17.35 -11.45
N ALA A 217 -3.69 -17.58 -10.18
CA ALA A 217 -4.54 -17.15 -9.08
C ALA A 217 -4.44 -15.64 -8.86
N GLN A 218 -5.49 -14.94 -9.27
CA GLN A 218 -5.58 -13.49 -9.25
C GLN A 218 -5.41 -12.94 -7.83
N SER A 219 -4.56 -11.92 -7.70
CA SER A 219 -3.94 -11.45 -6.46
C SER A 219 -4.25 -9.98 -6.24
N LEU A 220 -4.52 -9.51 -5.03
CA LEU A 220 -4.73 -8.08 -4.81
C LEU A 220 -3.41 -7.32 -4.88
N ILE A 221 -3.43 -6.15 -5.52
CA ILE A 221 -2.30 -5.22 -5.51
C ILE A 221 -2.48 -4.29 -4.31
N MET A 222 -1.42 -4.14 -3.53
CA MET A 222 -1.30 -3.10 -2.50
C MET A 222 -0.39 -2.00 -3.05
N THR A 223 -0.76 -0.75 -2.84
CA THR A 223 0.05 0.41 -3.25
C THR A 223 0.07 1.49 -2.18
N ASP A 224 1.15 2.24 -2.11
CA ASP A 224 1.28 3.44 -1.28
C ASP A 224 0.81 4.72 -2.00
N ALA A 225 0.21 4.59 -3.19
CA ALA A 225 -0.44 5.71 -3.86
C ALA A 225 -1.51 6.29 -2.93
N LYS A 226 -1.42 7.61 -2.71
CA LYS A 226 -2.30 8.37 -1.84
C LYS A 226 -3.74 8.24 -2.31
N TYR A 227 -4.60 7.92 -1.36
CA TYR A 227 -6.02 7.75 -1.59
C TYR A 227 -6.80 8.78 -0.79
N LEU A 228 -7.67 9.51 -1.48
CA LEU A 228 -8.58 10.48 -0.88
C LEU A 228 -10.01 9.90 -0.87
N PRO A 229 -10.84 10.27 0.12
CA PRO A 229 -12.26 9.94 0.10
C PRO A 229 -12.91 10.32 -1.24
N GLY A 230 -13.60 9.36 -1.88
CA GLY A 230 -14.23 9.55 -3.20
C GLY A 230 -13.41 9.07 -4.39
N MET A 231 -12.18 8.58 -4.19
CA MET A 231 -11.35 7.98 -5.25
C MET A 231 -11.64 6.48 -5.49
N GLU A 232 -12.74 5.97 -4.96
CA GLU A 232 -13.13 4.57 -5.07
C GLU A 232 -13.59 4.21 -6.48
N GLY A 233 -13.20 3.04 -6.98
CA GLY A 233 -13.50 2.66 -8.36
C GLY A 233 -12.65 3.41 -9.39
N GLY A 234 -11.71 4.24 -8.95
CA GLY A 234 -10.80 4.97 -9.82
C GLY A 234 -9.83 4.05 -10.57
N PRO A 235 -9.50 4.34 -11.84
CA PRO A 235 -8.58 3.51 -12.60
C PRO A 235 -7.15 3.67 -12.08
N VAL A 236 -6.39 2.59 -12.15
CA VAL A 236 -4.97 2.54 -11.80
C VAL A 236 -4.19 2.09 -13.03
N SER A 237 -3.16 2.83 -13.41
CA SER A 237 -2.34 2.57 -14.60
C SER A 237 -0.87 2.38 -14.25
N TRP A 238 -0.12 1.67 -15.10
CA TRP A 238 1.33 1.56 -14.99
C TRP A 238 2.01 2.81 -15.54
N ASP A 239 2.91 3.43 -14.77
CA ASP A 239 3.58 4.68 -15.20
C ASP A 239 4.40 4.50 -16.48
N GLU A 240 5.03 3.34 -16.64
CA GLU A 240 5.94 3.04 -17.75
C GLU A 240 5.20 2.86 -19.08
N THR A 241 4.03 2.23 -19.05
CA THR A 241 3.30 1.81 -20.26
C THR A 241 2.01 2.59 -20.48
N GLY A 242 1.47 3.23 -19.44
CA GLY A 242 0.13 3.83 -19.42
C GLY A 242 -1.00 2.79 -19.44
N GLU A 243 -0.69 1.49 -19.42
CA GLU A 243 -1.67 0.41 -19.45
C GLU A 243 -2.46 0.36 -18.14
N LEU A 244 -3.73 -0.03 -18.23
CA LEU A 244 -4.58 -0.24 -17.06
C LEU A 244 -4.03 -1.39 -16.21
N ALA A 245 -3.60 -1.07 -14.99
CA ALA A 245 -3.16 -2.02 -13.99
C ALA A 245 -4.34 -2.61 -13.20
N GLY A 246 -5.39 -1.82 -12.98
CA GLY A 246 -6.55 -2.23 -12.20
C GLY A 246 -7.47 -1.10 -11.79
N MET A 247 -8.25 -1.33 -10.74
CA MET A 247 -9.20 -0.38 -10.17
C MET A 247 -9.01 -0.28 -8.66
N SER A 248 -8.99 0.95 -8.14
CA SER A 248 -8.85 1.21 -6.71
C SER A 248 -10.10 0.74 -5.94
N MET A 249 -9.86 0.22 -4.75
CA MET A 249 -10.90 -0.20 -3.82
C MET A 249 -11.08 0.80 -2.68
N LEU A 250 -12.03 0.52 -1.79
CA LEU A 250 -12.09 1.16 -0.48
C LEU A 250 -10.72 1.10 0.22
N PRO A 251 -10.23 2.23 0.77
CA PRO A 251 -8.93 2.29 1.42
C PRO A 251 -8.98 1.54 2.75
N ILE A 252 -7.83 1.04 3.19
CA ILE A 252 -7.72 0.44 4.52
C ILE A 252 -7.82 1.56 5.55
N ARG A 253 -8.67 1.38 6.56
CA ARG A 253 -8.83 2.35 7.65
C ARG A 253 -8.43 1.69 8.95
N ARG A 254 -7.95 2.47 9.92
CA ARG A 254 -7.64 1.94 11.25
C ARG A 254 -8.67 2.43 12.24
N SER A 255 -9.15 1.53 13.11
CA SER A 255 -10.13 1.88 14.15
C SER A 255 -9.57 2.84 15.20
N ASP A 256 -8.25 2.86 15.37
CA ASP A 256 -7.54 3.78 16.26
C ASP A 256 -7.37 5.20 15.67
N GLY A 257 -7.85 5.43 14.44
CA GLY A 257 -7.78 6.72 13.76
C GLY A 257 -6.39 7.07 13.21
N GLU A 258 -5.43 6.15 13.27
CA GLU A 258 -4.13 6.33 12.63
C GLU A 258 -4.23 6.12 11.12
N PRO A 259 -3.44 6.84 10.30
CA PRO A 259 -3.42 6.66 8.85
C PRO A 259 -2.89 5.28 8.45
N ALA A 260 -3.55 4.68 7.46
CA ALA A 260 -3.06 3.55 6.70
C ALA A 260 -2.94 4.00 5.23
N ASP A 261 -1.80 4.60 4.88
CA ASP A 261 -1.47 5.08 3.54
C ASP A 261 -1.14 3.90 2.60
N ILE A 262 -2.00 2.88 2.62
CA ILE A 262 -1.95 1.69 1.76
C ILE A 262 -3.32 1.48 1.16
N THR A 263 -3.35 1.48 -0.16
CA THR A 263 -4.53 1.33 -1.01
C THR A 263 -4.56 -0.07 -1.61
N LEU A 264 -5.75 -0.65 -1.70
CA LEU A 264 -5.99 -1.92 -2.38
C LEU A 264 -6.45 -1.66 -3.82
N VAL A 265 -5.96 -2.47 -4.75
CA VAL A 265 -6.27 -2.39 -6.18
C VAL A 265 -6.68 -3.77 -6.67
N ILE A 266 -7.85 -3.85 -7.31
CA ILE A 266 -8.33 -5.02 -8.04
C ILE A 266 -7.57 -5.07 -9.37
N PRO A 267 -6.77 -6.11 -9.66
CA PRO A 267 -6.08 -6.20 -10.93
C PRO A 267 -7.02 -6.19 -12.13
N VAL A 268 -6.54 -5.62 -13.22
CA VAL A 268 -7.28 -5.54 -14.49
C VAL A 268 -7.73 -6.92 -14.98
N ALA A 269 -6.93 -7.96 -14.78
CA ALA A 269 -7.27 -9.33 -15.17
C ALA A 269 -8.54 -9.85 -14.46
N CYS A 270 -8.78 -9.46 -13.20
CA CYS A 270 -9.99 -9.82 -12.47
C CYS A 270 -11.20 -9.09 -13.04
N ILE A 271 -11.04 -7.79 -13.31
CA ILE A 271 -12.08 -6.93 -13.85
C ILE A 271 -12.53 -7.48 -15.20
N ILE A 272 -11.57 -7.69 -16.10
CA ILE A 272 -11.75 -8.25 -17.43
C ILE A 272 -12.50 -9.59 -17.35
N SER A 273 -12.06 -10.51 -16.49
CA SER A 273 -12.72 -11.80 -16.27
C SER A 273 -14.18 -11.66 -15.80
N ALA A 274 -14.46 -10.72 -14.90
CA ALA A 274 -15.79 -10.52 -14.33
C ALA A 274 -16.78 -9.89 -15.32
N ILE A 275 -16.30 -8.97 -16.17
CA ILE A 275 -17.17 -8.25 -17.13
C ILE A 275 -17.32 -8.97 -18.47
N ALA A 276 -16.48 -9.95 -18.78
CA ALA A 276 -16.49 -10.68 -20.06
C ALA A 276 -17.89 -11.03 -20.61
N PRO A 277 -18.82 -11.57 -19.78
CA PRO A 277 -20.16 -11.94 -20.23
C PRO A 277 -20.99 -10.76 -20.76
N TYR A 278 -20.66 -9.53 -20.36
CA TYR A 278 -21.43 -8.32 -20.66
C TYR A 278 -20.89 -7.53 -21.86
N VAL A 279 -19.62 -7.71 -22.20
CA VAL A 279 -18.92 -7.00 -23.31
C VAL A 279 -18.71 -7.86 -24.56
N GLY A 280 -19.10 -9.14 -24.54
CA GLY A 280 -19.00 -10.02 -25.72
C GLY A 280 -17.58 -10.35 -26.15
N ALA A 281 -16.59 -10.21 -25.26
CA ALA A 281 -15.18 -10.48 -25.55
C ALA A 281 -14.88 -12.00 -25.60
N PRO A 282 -14.12 -12.50 -26.59
CA PRO A 282 -13.74 -13.91 -26.65
C PRO A 282 -12.77 -14.28 -25.51
N LYS A 283 -13.05 -15.39 -24.81
CA LYS A 283 -12.25 -15.91 -23.67
C LYS A 283 -10.75 -16.10 -23.96
N GLU A 284 -10.38 -16.27 -25.23
CA GLU A 284 -9.00 -16.49 -25.68
C GLU A 284 -8.15 -15.21 -25.70
N LEU A 285 -8.77 -14.03 -25.83
CA LEU A 285 -8.10 -12.72 -25.76
C LEU A 285 -7.71 -12.32 -24.32
N MET A 286 -8.15 -13.10 -23.32
CA MET A 286 -8.17 -12.70 -21.91
C MET A 286 -7.18 -13.48 -21.03
N GLN A 287 -6.32 -14.30 -21.64
CA GLN A 287 -5.25 -14.97 -20.90
C GLN A 287 -4.07 -14.01 -20.78
N PRO A 288 -3.61 -13.67 -19.56
CA PRO A 288 -2.36 -12.93 -19.41
C PRO A 288 -1.25 -13.77 -20.03
N GLU A 289 -0.72 -13.31 -21.18
CA GLU A 289 0.50 -13.90 -21.71
C GLU A 289 1.59 -13.80 -20.64
N HIS A 290 2.40 -14.85 -20.50
CA HIS A 290 3.48 -14.94 -19.52
C HIS A 290 4.56 -13.88 -19.81
N PHE A 291 4.32 -12.64 -19.42
CA PHE A 291 5.33 -11.60 -19.42
C PHE A 291 6.16 -11.70 -18.15
N THR A 292 7.47 -11.75 -18.35
CA THR A 292 8.48 -11.77 -17.30
C THR A 292 8.30 -10.51 -16.46
N ALA A 293 7.81 -10.67 -15.23
CA ALA A 293 7.86 -9.62 -14.22
C ALA A 293 9.30 -9.12 -14.18
N LEU A 294 9.51 -7.82 -14.47
CA LEU A 294 10.78 -7.14 -14.22
C LEU A 294 10.99 -7.16 -12.70
N SER A 295 11.59 -8.25 -12.25
CA SER A 295 12.17 -8.38 -10.93
C SER A 295 13.34 -7.41 -10.91
N THR A 296 13.18 -6.28 -10.23
CA THR A 296 14.33 -5.56 -9.69
C THR A 296 14.94 -6.47 -8.61
N SER A 297 15.76 -7.43 -9.04
CA SER A 297 16.26 -8.53 -8.22
C SER A 297 16.83 -8.05 -6.88
N SER A 298 17.51 -6.91 -6.88
CA SER A 298 18.10 -6.31 -5.68
C SER A 298 17.07 -5.82 -4.66
N LEU A 299 15.95 -5.22 -5.11
CA LEU A 299 14.88 -4.76 -4.21
C LEU A 299 14.16 -5.96 -3.57
N MET A 300 13.99 -7.04 -4.33
CA MET A 300 13.44 -8.30 -3.81
C MET A 300 14.40 -8.95 -2.81
N THR A 301 15.71 -8.98 -3.07
CA THR A 301 16.71 -9.45 -2.10
C THR A 301 16.66 -8.63 -0.81
N ALA A 302 16.59 -7.29 -0.91
CA ALA A 302 16.44 -6.44 0.25
C ALA A 302 15.16 -6.75 1.04
N ARG A 303 14.05 -6.97 0.33
CA ARG A 303 12.75 -7.32 0.93
C ARG A 303 12.77 -8.68 1.64
N GLU A 304 13.33 -9.70 1.01
CA GLU A 304 13.44 -11.05 1.58
C GLU A 304 14.39 -11.09 2.79
N SER A 305 15.29 -10.12 2.89
CA SER A 305 16.17 -9.95 4.06
C SER A 305 15.48 -9.25 5.23
N VAL A 306 14.31 -8.66 5.02
CA VAL A 306 13.51 -8.02 6.09
C VAL A 306 12.59 -9.07 6.73
N VAL A 307 12.64 -9.13 8.05
CA VAL A 307 11.93 -10.11 8.88
C VAL A 307 10.97 -9.43 9.85
N MET A 308 9.97 -10.17 10.31
CA MET A 308 9.11 -9.70 11.39
C MET A 308 9.71 -10.11 12.73
N VAL A 309 9.91 -9.15 13.63
CA VAL A 309 10.36 -9.39 15.01
C VAL A 309 9.17 -9.26 15.94
N GLN A 310 8.83 -10.32 16.67
CA GLN A 310 7.76 -10.31 17.67
C GLN A 310 8.35 -10.46 19.08
N VAL A 311 8.08 -9.51 19.96
CA VAL A 311 8.44 -9.55 21.39
C VAL A 311 7.17 -9.44 22.22
N GLY A 312 6.82 -10.54 22.90
CA GLY A 312 5.52 -10.68 23.57
C GLY A 312 4.36 -10.46 22.60
N GLN A 313 3.58 -9.40 22.83
CA GLN A 313 2.45 -9.01 21.97
C GLN A 313 2.79 -7.85 21.01
N THR A 314 4.01 -7.32 21.07
CA THR A 314 4.47 -6.27 20.17
C THR A 314 5.17 -6.90 18.97
N TRP A 315 5.04 -6.29 17.80
CA TRP A 315 5.81 -6.66 16.62
C TRP A 315 6.46 -5.43 16.01
N ALA A 316 7.54 -5.68 15.31
CA ALA A 316 8.36 -4.73 14.61
C ALA A 316 8.99 -5.42 13.39
N SER A 317 9.87 -4.70 12.71
CA SER A 317 10.67 -5.22 11.61
C SER A 317 12.11 -5.44 12.08
N GLY A 318 12.85 -6.27 11.35
CA GLY A 318 14.29 -6.42 11.47
C GLY A 318 14.87 -6.68 10.09
N VAL A 319 16.18 -6.56 9.94
CA VAL A 319 16.90 -6.95 8.72
C VAL A 319 18.00 -7.93 9.05
N VAL A 320 18.04 -9.07 8.35
CA VAL A 320 19.13 -10.03 8.42
C VAL A 320 20.36 -9.41 7.76
N ILE A 321 21.45 -9.26 8.52
CA ILE A 321 22.67 -8.56 8.07
C ILE A 321 23.87 -9.51 7.85
N SER A 322 23.73 -10.78 8.19
CA SER A 322 24.78 -11.78 8.00
C SER A 322 24.20 -13.15 7.67
N LYS A 323 24.97 -13.94 6.92
CA LYS A 323 24.69 -15.36 6.64
C LYS A 323 24.52 -16.20 7.90
N ASP A 324 25.14 -15.79 9.01
CA ASP A 324 25.10 -16.52 10.26
C ASP A 324 23.79 -16.25 11.02
N GLY A 325 22.94 -15.31 10.57
CA GLY A 325 21.62 -15.06 11.14
C GLY A 325 21.55 -13.91 12.16
N HIS A 326 22.52 -12.99 12.14
CA HIS A 326 22.39 -11.73 12.90
C HIS A 326 21.36 -10.83 12.23
N ILE A 327 20.49 -10.24 13.03
CA ILE A 327 19.43 -9.33 12.61
C ILE A 327 19.60 -8.00 13.34
N LEU A 328 19.56 -6.92 12.57
CA LEU A 328 19.51 -5.55 13.06
C LEU A 328 18.05 -5.12 13.22
N THR A 329 17.71 -4.45 14.31
CA THR A 329 16.38 -3.89 14.57
C THR A 329 16.52 -2.70 15.54
N ASN A 330 15.42 -2.14 16.04
CA ASN A 330 15.47 -1.06 17.02
C ASN A 330 15.48 -1.54 18.47
N ALA A 331 16.14 -0.78 19.35
CA ALA A 331 16.23 -1.08 20.77
C ALA A 331 14.90 -0.90 21.51
N HIS A 332 14.11 0.12 21.14
CA HIS A 332 12.82 0.42 21.77
C HIS A 332 11.80 -0.71 21.66
N VAL A 333 11.97 -1.62 20.69
CA VAL A 333 11.18 -2.85 20.54
C VAL A 333 11.31 -3.72 21.80
N PHE A 334 12.45 -3.66 22.48
CA PHE A 334 12.80 -4.47 23.65
C PHE A 334 12.68 -3.71 24.96
N THR A 335 12.84 -2.38 24.99
CA THR A 335 12.96 -1.59 26.25
C THR A 335 11.86 -1.91 27.27
N SER A 336 10.61 -2.05 26.83
CA SER A 336 9.47 -2.38 27.71
C SER A 336 9.46 -3.82 28.21
N PHE A 337 10.35 -4.69 27.73
CA PHE A 337 10.39 -6.15 27.97
C PHE A 337 11.71 -6.64 28.58
N LEU A 338 12.66 -5.74 28.83
CA LEU A 338 13.89 -6.07 29.53
C LEU A 338 13.67 -6.01 31.04
N ASP A 339 14.42 -6.83 31.78
CA ASP A 339 14.57 -6.63 33.22
C ASP A 339 15.56 -5.48 33.42
N ASN A 340 15.12 -4.39 34.06
CA ASN A 340 16.04 -3.36 34.56
C ASN A 340 16.77 -3.91 35.79
N VAL A 341 17.67 -4.89 35.58
CA VAL A 341 18.64 -5.28 36.60
C VAL A 341 19.84 -4.38 36.38
N SER A 342 19.93 -3.34 37.20
CA SER A 342 20.97 -2.31 37.28
C SER A 342 22.40 -2.82 37.50
N ASN A 343 22.73 -4.03 37.06
CA ASN A 343 24.02 -4.71 37.26
C ASN A 343 24.30 -5.85 36.27
N ARG A 344 23.47 -6.10 35.24
CA ARG A 344 23.82 -7.05 34.18
C ARG A 344 24.40 -6.30 32.99
N THR A 345 25.58 -6.72 32.55
CA THR A 345 26.24 -6.24 31.32
C THR A 345 25.51 -6.66 30.04
N TRP A 346 24.44 -7.46 30.14
CA TRP A 346 23.74 -8.07 29.01
C TRP A 346 22.21 -7.96 29.15
N PRO A 347 21.49 -7.47 28.12
CA PRO A 347 20.03 -7.33 28.17
C PRO A 347 19.36 -8.71 28.22
N THR A 348 18.59 -8.98 29.27
CA THR A 348 17.77 -10.20 29.38
C THR A 348 16.29 -9.83 29.31
N LEU A 349 15.52 -10.55 28.50
CA LEU A 349 14.06 -10.44 28.49
C LEU A 349 13.49 -10.91 29.83
N ARG A 350 12.45 -10.23 30.30
CA ARG A 350 11.74 -10.63 31.52
C ARG A 350 11.16 -12.04 31.37
N SER A 351 11.11 -12.77 32.48
CA SER A 351 10.49 -14.10 32.52
C SER A 351 9.07 -14.08 31.94
N GLY A 352 8.78 -15.03 31.05
CA GLY A 352 7.49 -15.17 30.38
C GLY A 352 7.31 -14.34 29.10
N ILE A 353 8.29 -13.52 28.71
CA ILE A 353 8.29 -12.84 27.42
C ILE A 353 8.96 -13.72 26.37
N SER A 354 8.25 -13.98 25.27
CA SER A 354 8.81 -14.67 24.10
C SER A 354 9.36 -13.66 23.08
N LEU A 355 10.49 -14.00 22.47
CA LEU A 355 11.01 -13.37 21.26
C LEU A 355 10.86 -14.37 20.12
N ARG A 356 10.28 -13.96 19.01
CA ARG A 356 10.15 -14.78 17.80
C ARG A 356 10.44 -13.97 16.56
N VAL A 357 11.03 -14.61 15.56
CA VAL A 357 11.29 -14.00 14.26
C VAL A 357 10.53 -14.75 13.17
N ARG A 358 9.81 -14.03 12.31
CA ARG A 358 9.22 -14.60 11.09
C ARG A 358 10.11 -14.28 9.90
N ILE A 359 10.65 -15.32 9.29
CA ILE A 359 11.39 -15.25 8.03
C ILE A 359 10.38 -15.49 6.90
N ASP A 360 10.33 -14.55 5.97
CA ASP A 360 9.35 -14.54 4.90
C ASP A 360 10.05 -14.72 3.56
N ASN A 361 9.67 -15.75 2.82
CA ASN A 361 9.96 -15.86 1.38
C ASN A 361 8.64 -16.05 0.61
N PRO A 362 8.62 -15.79 -0.72
CA PRO A 362 7.40 -15.90 -1.51
C PRO A 362 6.71 -17.29 -1.44
N GLN A 363 7.45 -18.35 -1.10
CA GLN A 363 6.96 -19.73 -1.06
C GLN A 363 6.57 -20.20 0.35
N GLN A 364 7.12 -19.59 1.41
CA GLN A 364 7.03 -20.05 2.78
C GLN A 364 7.29 -18.92 3.80
N GLN A 365 6.47 -18.91 4.85
CA GLN A 365 6.70 -18.12 6.06
C GLN A 365 7.09 -19.08 7.18
N GLN A 366 8.16 -18.76 7.92
CA GLN A 366 8.68 -19.59 9.00
C GLN A 366 8.86 -18.76 10.27
N TRP A 367 8.25 -19.21 11.36
CA TRP A 367 8.51 -18.66 12.69
C TRP A 367 9.69 -19.38 13.35
N VAL A 368 10.51 -18.61 14.05
CA VAL A 368 11.69 -19.04 14.79
C VAL A 368 11.57 -18.54 16.22
N ASP A 369 11.54 -19.44 17.21
CA ASP A 369 11.28 -19.11 18.62
C ASP A 369 12.55 -18.93 19.46
N ASP A 370 13.61 -19.68 19.19
CA ASP A 370 14.84 -19.71 20.01
C ASP A 370 15.85 -18.60 19.64
N CYS A 371 15.36 -17.36 19.50
CA CYS A 371 16.21 -16.23 19.14
C CYS A 371 16.92 -15.64 20.37
N GLU A 372 18.17 -15.22 20.21
CA GLU A 372 18.98 -14.58 21.25
C GLU A 372 19.01 -13.06 21.07
N VAL A 373 18.91 -12.33 22.18
CA VAL A 373 19.17 -10.88 22.21
C VAL A 373 20.66 -10.67 22.47
N VAL A 374 21.38 -10.21 21.44
CA VAL A 374 22.84 -10.01 21.51
C VAL A 374 23.19 -8.65 22.09
N PHE A 375 22.48 -7.61 21.65
CA PHE A 375 22.73 -6.23 22.03
C PHE A 375 21.45 -5.41 21.96
N VAL A 376 21.25 -4.52 22.94
CA VAL A 376 20.18 -3.53 22.94
C VAL A 376 20.80 -2.23 23.41
N SER A 377 20.80 -1.21 22.55
CA SER A 377 21.34 0.09 22.91
C SER A 377 20.44 0.78 23.92
N ASP A 378 21.05 1.48 24.89
CA ASP A 378 20.37 2.36 25.84
C ASP A 378 20.45 3.85 25.43
N SER A 379 20.91 4.14 24.22
CA SER A 379 21.13 5.49 23.72
C SER A 379 20.16 5.93 22.62
N CYS A 380 20.31 7.17 22.15
CA CYS A 380 19.51 7.73 21.06
C CYS A 380 19.71 7.02 19.70
N TRP A 381 20.75 6.19 19.55
CA TRP A 381 20.92 5.40 18.33
C TRP A 381 19.85 4.34 18.15
N ASP A 382 19.21 3.89 19.24
CA ASP A 382 18.05 2.99 19.17
C ASP A 382 18.31 1.73 18.32
N VAL A 383 19.48 1.12 18.46
CA VAL A 383 19.90 -0.08 17.73
C VAL A 383 19.87 -1.31 18.63
N ALA A 384 19.32 -2.41 18.14
CA ALA A 384 19.46 -3.73 18.74
C ALA A 384 19.95 -4.76 17.71
N VAL A 385 20.67 -5.76 18.21
CA VAL A 385 21.10 -6.92 17.44
C VAL A 385 20.52 -8.17 18.10
N ILE A 386 19.82 -8.98 17.31
CA ILE A 386 19.35 -10.30 17.71
C ILE A 386 19.96 -11.38 16.80
N LYS A 387 19.94 -12.62 17.25
CA LYS A 387 20.51 -13.75 16.53
C LYS A 387 19.49 -14.89 16.45
N ILE A 388 19.23 -15.38 15.24
CA ILE A 388 18.48 -16.63 15.06
C ILE A 388 19.42 -17.84 15.17
N PRO A 389 18.91 -19.03 15.56
CA PRO A 389 19.68 -20.26 15.57
C PRO A 389 20.27 -20.59 14.20
N GLU A 390 21.51 -21.07 14.16
CA GLU A 390 22.17 -21.52 12.92
C GLU A 390 21.41 -22.67 12.25
N THR A 391 20.65 -23.46 13.02
CA THR A 391 19.79 -24.51 12.50
C THR A 391 18.66 -23.98 11.61
N CYS A 392 18.25 -22.72 11.79
CA CYS A 392 17.25 -22.07 10.93
C CYS A 392 17.86 -21.54 9.63
N VAL A 393 19.19 -21.56 9.50
CA VAL A 393 19.95 -21.26 8.26
C VAL A 393 20.07 -22.52 7.38
N LEU A 394 19.63 -23.69 7.87
CA LEU A 394 19.77 -24.97 7.18
C LEU A 394 18.87 -25.04 5.92
N HIS A 395 19.43 -25.65 4.86
CA HIS A 395 19.09 -25.52 3.42
C HIS A 395 19.84 -24.42 2.66
N GLY A 396 20.75 -23.68 3.32
CA GLY A 396 21.81 -22.92 2.66
C GLY A 396 21.37 -21.62 1.99
N PHE A 397 20.13 -21.17 2.24
CA PHE A 397 19.63 -19.90 1.71
C PHE A 397 18.84 -19.15 2.79
N LEU A 398 19.54 -18.23 3.47
CA LEU A 398 18.94 -17.16 4.25
C LEU A 398 19.23 -15.86 3.51
N PRO A 399 18.22 -15.19 2.92
CA PRO A 399 18.38 -13.85 2.37
C PRO A 399 18.92 -12.90 3.45
N TYR A 400 20.00 -12.20 3.14
CA TYR A 400 20.57 -11.19 4.02
C TYR A 400 21.05 -9.98 3.22
N LEU A 401 21.01 -8.82 3.86
CA LEU A 401 21.41 -7.55 3.30
C LEU A 401 22.66 -7.05 4.05
N PRO A 402 23.87 -7.32 3.52
CA PRO A 402 25.11 -7.00 4.21
C PRO A 402 25.28 -5.48 4.36
N LEU A 403 25.87 -5.07 5.49
CA LEU A 403 26.27 -3.69 5.72
C LEU A 403 27.51 -3.38 4.86
N ARG A 404 27.41 -2.35 4.02
CA ARG A 404 28.55 -1.86 3.24
C ARG A 404 29.67 -1.43 4.17
N THR A 405 30.89 -1.87 3.88
CA THR A 405 32.10 -1.42 4.57
C THR A 405 32.32 0.08 4.35
N ARG A 406 33.11 0.71 5.23
CA ARG A 406 33.48 2.12 5.09
C ARG A 406 34.16 2.45 3.76
N GLN A 407 34.91 1.50 3.19
CA GLN A 407 35.55 1.70 1.89
C GLN A 407 34.53 1.70 0.74
N GLU A 408 33.52 0.83 0.82
CA GLU A 408 32.42 0.77 -0.15
C GLU A 408 31.54 2.02 -0.06
N LEU A 409 31.22 2.48 1.15
CA LEU A 409 30.46 3.72 1.36
C LEU A 409 31.18 4.96 0.81
N LYS A 410 32.51 5.01 0.89
CA LYS A 410 33.29 6.10 0.27
C LYS A 410 33.29 6.05 -1.26
N LYS A 411 33.05 4.88 -1.86
CA LYS A 411 32.99 4.68 -3.31
C LYS A 411 31.57 4.84 -3.86
N SER A 412 30.54 4.63 -3.03
CA SER A 412 29.14 4.77 -3.44
C SER A 412 28.74 6.25 -3.51
N LYS A 413 27.64 6.50 -4.22
CA LYS A 413 27.01 7.82 -4.20
C LYS A 413 26.40 8.03 -2.82
N PRO A 414 26.73 9.12 -2.11
CA PRO A 414 26.13 9.39 -0.82
C PRO A 414 24.64 9.69 -0.98
N VAL A 415 23.84 9.31 0.02
CA VAL A 415 22.45 9.74 0.07
C VAL A 415 22.44 11.24 0.36
N VAL A 416 21.71 11.98 -0.47
CA VAL A 416 21.49 13.42 -0.34
C VAL A 416 20.00 13.72 -0.42
N GLN A 417 19.61 14.96 -0.06
CA GLN A 417 18.23 15.40 -0.21
C GLN A 417 17.73 15.20 -1.65
N GLY A 418 16.52 14.64 -1.79
CA GLY A 418 15.91 14.29 -3.07
C GLY A 418 16.32 12.92 -3.63
N THR A 419 17.26 12.21 -3.01
CA THR A 419 17.61 10.83 -3.43
C THR A 419 16.38 9.94 -3.28
N PRO A 420 15.91 9.25 -4.34
CA PRO A 420 14.80 8.31 -4.23
C PRO A 420 15.18 7.14 -3.31
N VAL A 421 14.27 6.77 -2.42
CA VAL A 421 14.46 5.68 -1.46
C VAL A 421 13.18 4.87 -1.31
N PHE A 422 13.35 3.60 -0.97
CA PHE A 422 12.26 2.70 -0.62
C PHE A 422 12.35 2.34 0.86
N ALA A 423 11.24 2.42 1.59
CA ALA A 423 11.13 1.86 2.93
C ALA A 423 10.55 0.45 2.86
N ILE A 424 11.15 -0.49 3.59
CA ILE A 424 10.72 -1.89 3.63
C ILE A 424 10.52 -2.35 5.07
N GLY A 425 9.34 -2.88 5.37
CA GLY A 425 9.00 -3.34 6.71
C GLY A 425 7.62 -3.99 6.85
N HIS A 426 7.36 -4.55 8.03
CA HIS A 426 6.09 -5.14 8.46
C HIS A 426 5.17 -4.11 9.15
N GLY A 427 4.94 -3.00 8.47
CA GLY A 427 4.03 -1.95 8.91
C GLY A 427 2.57 -2.36 8.77
N ILE A 428 1.71 -1.78 9.60
CA ILE A 428 0.23 -1.92 9.59
C ILE A 428 -0.27 -3.30 10.02
N PHE A 429 0.20 -4.37 9.38
CA PHE A 429 -0.33 -5.71 9.52
C PHE A 429 0.46 -6.55 10.53
N GLY A 430 -0.23 -7.01 11.58
CA GLY A 430 0.40 -7.81 12.64
C GLY A 430 0.74 -9.25 12.23
N PRO A 431 1.32 -10.02 13.17
CA PRO A 431 1.80 -11.39 12.97
C PRO A 431 0.81 -12.37 12.33
N SER A 432 -0.48 -12.21 12.60
CA SER A 432 -1.54 -13.12 12.14
C SER A 432 -2.03 -12.85 10.71
N SER A 433 -1.60 -11.75 10.08
CA SER A 433 -2.09 -11.33 8.76
C SER A 433 -1.59 -12.20 7.60
N GLY A 434 -0.40 -12.81 7.75
CA GLY A 434 0.30 -13.50 6.67
C GLY A 434 0.79 -12.58 5.54
N VAL A 435 0.76 -11.26 5.71
CA VAL A 435 1.23 -10.29 4.72
C VAL A 435 2.75 -10.18 4.80
N LEU A 436 3.41 -10.30 3.65
CA LEU A 436 4.86 -10.11 3.46
C LEU A 436 5.27 -8.64 3.73
N PRO A 437 6.56 -8.31 3.90
CA PRO A 437 6.99 -6.91 4.11
C PRO A 437 6.47 -6.00 3.00
N LEU A 438 5.96 -4.82 3.38
CA LEU A 438 5.52 -3.79 2.44
C LEU A 438 6.72 -2.99 1.95
N ILE A 439 6.68 -2.56 0.69
CA ILE A 439 7.59 -1.58 0.13
C ILE A 439 6.85 -0.27 -0.09
N THR A 440 7.37 0.85 0.40
CA THR A 440 6.83 2.18 0.11
C THR A 440 7.92 3.05 -0.49
N SER A 441 7.55 3.98 -1.35
CA SER A 441 8.45 4.82 -2.12
C SER A 441 8.40 6.27 -1.64
N GLY A 442 9.54 6.93 -1.73
CA GLY A 442 9.67 8.35 -1.44
C GLY A 442 11.06 8.85 -1.75
N SER A 443 11.46 9.90 -1.05
CA SER A 443 12.79 10.47 -1.18
C SER A 443 13.41 10.74 0.19
N CYS A 444 14.74 10.82 0.24
CA CYS A 444 15.43 11.39 1.37
C CYS A 444 15.08 12.88 1.45
N SER A 445 14.22 13.24 2.38
CA SER A 445 13.79 14.63 2.62
C SER A 445 14.92 15.48 3.20
N LYS A 446 15.78 14.89 4.05
CA LYS A 446 16.92 15.59 4.65
C LYS A 446 17.96 14.61 5.17
N VAL A 447 19.22 14.99 5.05
CA VAL A 447 20.33 14.38 5.77
C VAL A 447 20.78 15.34 6.86
N VAL A 448 20.69 14.92 8.12
CA VAL A 448 21.20 15.69 9.25
C VAL A 448 22.57 15.15 9.60
N SER A 449 23.55 16.04 9.71
CA SER A 449 24.94 15.69 10.00
C SER A 449 25.43 16.30 11.31
N ALA A 450 26.29 15.57 12.01
CA ALA A 450 27.08 16.06 13.13
C ALA A 450 28.57 15.73 12.88
N HIS A 451 29.46 16.70 13.09
CA HIS A 451 30.90 16.55 12.84
C HIS A 451 31.25 16.01 11.44
N GLY A 452 30.47 16.41 10.43
CA GLY A 452 30.67 15.98 9.04
C GLY A 452 30.25 14.55 8.72
N GLN A 453 29.55 13.86 9.64
CA GLN A 453 28.99 12.53 9.41
C GLN A 453 27.45 12.58 9.44
N PRO A 454 26.75 11.87 8.55
CA PRO A 454 25.31 11.65 8.66
C PRO A 454 24.96 11.00 10.00
N VAL A 455 23.97 11.55 10.71
CA VAL A 455 23.50 10.98 11.98
C VAL A 455 21.99 10.73 12.02
N MET A 456 21.23 11.31 11.08
CA MET A 456 19.80 11.05 10.92
C MET A 456 19.40 11.29 9.47
N LEU A 457 18.60 10.38 8.91
CA LEU A 457 17.92 10.55 7.63
C LEU A 457 16.44 10.86 7.91
N LEU A 458 15.90 11.83 7.18
CA LEU A 458 14.46 12.04 7.05
C LEU A 458 14.01 11.50 5.70
N SER A 459 12.92 10.76 5.67
CA SER A 459 12.32 10.20 4.44
C SER A 459 10.85 10.56 4.32
N SER A 460 10.40 10.74 3.08
CA SER A 460 8.98 10.92 2.71
C SER A 460 8.25 9.61 2.40
N ALA A 461 8.97 8.49 2.31
CA ALA A 461 8.41 7.18 2.01
C ALA A 461 7.50 6.71 3.16
N PRO A 462 6.20 6.48 2.96
CA PRO A 462 5.26 6.16 4.05
C PRO A 462 5.74 5.04 4.96
N VAL A 463 5.80 5.27 6.27
CA VAL A 463 6.03 4.18 7.24
C VAL A 463 4.97 4.19 8.33
N HIS A 464 4.67 3.01 8.85
CA HIS A 464 3.62 2.81 9.85
C HIS A 464 4.15 2.05 11.05
N ARG A 465 3.34 1.99 12.11
CA ARG A 465 3.62 1.15 13.28
C ARG A 465 3.92 -0.29 12.83
N GLY A 466 5.06 -0.82 13.25
CA GLY A 466 5.61 -2.10 12.80
C GLY A 466 6.82 -1.98 11.85
N ASN A 467 7.02 -0.84 11.18
CA ASN A 467 8.20 -0.61 10.32
C ASN A 467 9.50 -0.31 11.09
N SER A 468 9.43 0.02 12.39
CA SER A 468 10.62 0.19 13.22
C SER A 468 11.51 -1.06 13.15
N GLY A 469 12.79 -0.86 12.88
CA GLY A 469 13.80 -1.89 12.65
C GLY A 469 13.83 -2.41 11.20
N GLY A 470 12.95 -1.92 10.33
CA GLY A 470 12.98 -2.12 8.89
C GLY A 470 14.05 -1.24 8.24
N VAL A 471 14.06 -1.19 6.91
CA VAL A 471 15.15 -0.56 6.16
C VAL A 471 14.69 0.53 5.22
N LEU A 472 15.55 1.53 5.02
CA LEU A 472 15.57 2.37 3.83
C LEU A 472 16.62 1.81 2.87
N VAL A 473 16.23 1.61 1.60
CA VAL A 473 17.15 1.24 0.52
C VAL A 473 17.10 2.26 -0.62
N ASP A 474 18.19 2.39 -1.36
CA ASP A 474 18.22 3.18 -2.60
C ASP A 474 17.60 2.43 -3.78
N THR A 475 17.59 3.05 -4.96
CA THR A 475 17.07 2.45 -6.20
C THR A 475 17.86 1.22 -6.69
N LEU A 476 19.04 0.96 -6.11
CA LEU A 476 19.83 -0.24 -6.39
C LEU A 476 19.56 -1.36 -5.36
N GLY A 477 18.62 -1.15 -4.42
CA GLY A 477 18.33 -2.07 -3.33
C GLY A 477 19.39 -2.08 -2.23
N GLN A 478 20.30 -1.10 -2.19
CA GLN A 478 21.34 -1.04 -1.17
C GLN A 478 20.82 -0.38 0.10
N LEU A 479 21.12 -0.96 1.26
CA LEU A 479 20.79 -0.39 2.56
C LEU A 479 21.43 0.99 2.74
N VAL A 480 20.60 1.99 3.05
CA VAL A 480 21.03 3.36 3.36
C VAL A 480 20.67 3.81 4.77
N GLY A 481 19.69 3.17 5.41
CA GLY A 481 19.40 3.43 6.82
C GLY A 481 18.44 2.44 7.45
N LEU A 482 18.41 2.43 8.78
CA LEU A 482 17.49 1.64 9.60
C LEU A 482 16.31 2.52 10.02
N VAL A 483 15.08 2.14 9.67
CA VAL A 483 13.86 2.90 10.00
C VAL A 483 13.63 2.85 11.51
N THR A 484 13.57 4.01 12.15
CA THR A 484 13.43 4.12 13.62
C THR A 484 12.00 4.46 14.03
N GLY A 485 11.39 5.45 13.36
CA GLY A 485 10.02 5.85 13.68
C GLY A 485 9.51 7.05 12.89
N ASN A 486 8.29 7.47 13.21
CA ASN A 486 7.60 8.60 12.57
C ASN A 486 7.61 9.85 13.46
N GLY A 487 7.51 11.01 12.83
CA GLY A 487 7.08 12.24 13.48
C GLY A 487 5.64 12.11 14.00
N LYS A 488 5.39 12.73 15.15
CA LYS A 488 4.05 12.79 15.75
C LYS A 488 3.69 14.23 16.07
N THR A 489 2.41 14.56 15.92
CA THR A 489 1.87 15.85 16.38
C THR A 489 1.80 15.89 17.90
N SER A 490 1.55 17.07 18.47
CA SER A 490 1.28 17.24 19.91
C SER A 490 0.05 16.45 20.39
N THR A 491 -0.88 16.12 19.48
CA THR A 491 -2.04 15.27 19.76
C THR A 491 -1.73 13.78 19.65
N GLY A 492 -0.47 13.40 19.41
CA GLY A 492 -0.01 12.01 19.28
C GLY A 492 -0.31 11.36 17.94
N ARG A 493 -0.87 12.09 16.96
CA ARG A 493 -1.15 11.57 15.61
C ARG A 493 0.12 11.39 14.82
N THR A 494 0.27 10.23 14.17
CA THR A 494 1.42 9.95 13.32
C THR A 494 1.39 10.76 12.03
N ILE A 495 2.56 11.29 11.65
CA ILE A 495 2.83 11.92 10.35
C ILE A 495 3.62 10.91 9.51
N THR A 496 2.93 10.16 8.65
CA THR A 496 3.48 9.00 7.93
C THR A 496 4.51 9.32 6.87
N HIS A 497 4.59 10.56 6.41
CA HIS A 497 5.57 11.05 5.44
C HIS A 497 6.72 11.85 6.08
N LEU A 498 6.87 11.78 7.40
CA LEU A 498 7.98 12.37 8.14
C LEU A 498 8.64 11.29 8.99
N ASN A 499 9.62 10.61 8.42
CA ASN A 499 10.16 9.38 9.00
C ASN A 499 11.63 9.53 9.30
N PHE A 500 12.05 9.08 10.47
CA PHE A 500 13.42 9.15 10.94
C PHE A 500 14.08 7.78 10.81
N ALA A 501 15.29 7.77 10.25
CA ALA A 501 16.10 6.57 10.10
C ALA A 501 17.55 6.82 10.50
N ILE A 502 18.18 5.81 11.10
CA ILE A 502 19.60 5.80 11.43
C ILE A 502 20.39 5.58 10.12
N PRO A 503 21.24 6.52 9.68
CA PRO A 503 22.05 6.33 8.48
C PRO A 503 22.99 5.14 8.65
N LEU A 504 23.20 4.37 7.58
CA LEU A 504 24.10 3.22 7.62
C LEU A 504 25.53 3.61 8.05
N GLU A 505 26.00 4.79 7.64
CA GLU A 505 27.30 5.36 7.99
C GLU A 505 27.51 5.48 9.51
N ALA A 506 26.44 5.65 10.27
CA ALA A 506 26.51 5.86 11.72
C ALA A 506 26.80 4.57 12.50
N ILE A 507 26.50 3.40 11.92
CA ILE A 507 26.53 2.11 12.64
C ILE A 507 27.45 1.08 11.98
N THR A 508 27.85 1.29 10.72
CA THR A 508 28.54 0.27 9.92
C THR A 508 29.88 -0.17 10.53
N ASP A 509 30.68 0.76 11.08
CA ASP A 509 32.02 0.45 11.58
C ASP A 509 31.93 -0.49 12.79
N GLN A 510 31.02 -0.19 13.73
CA GLN A 510 30.79 -0.96 14.95
C GLN A 510 30.19 -2.33 14.64
N VAL A 511 29.14 -2.37 13.83
CA VAL A 511 28.43 -3.62 13.53
C VAL A 511 29.29 -4.56 12.68
N ASN A 512 30.01 -4.06 11.67
CA ASN A 512 30.91 -4.92 10.89
C ASN A 512 32.07 -5.46 11.72
N ALA A 513 32.65 -4.67 12.62
CA ALA A 513 33.70 -5.15 13.53
C ALA A 513 33.17 -6.26 14.45
N PHE A 514 31.96 -6.09 14.99
CA PHE A 514 31.26 -7.13 15.74
C PHE A 514 31.03 -8.40 14.89
N LEU A 515 30.54 -8.27 13.66
CA LEU A 515 30.26 -9.42 12.79
C LEU A 515 31.53 -10.22 12.42
N VAL A 516 32.70 -9.56 12.35
CA VAL A 516 33.99 -10.21 12.03
C VAL A 516 34.62 -10.87 13.25
N ASP A 517 34.62 -10.19 14.40
CA ASP A 517 35.33 -10.63 15.61
C ASP A 517 34.45 -11.46 16.57
N GLY A 518 33.12 -11.35 16.46
CA GLY A 518 32.15 -11.94 17.38
C GLY A 518 32.09 -11.27 18.76
N ASN A 519 32.93 -10.27 19.02
CA ASN A 519 33.01 -9.59 20.30
C ASN A 519 32.00 -8.44 20.40
N VAL A 520 31.01 -8.60 21.28
CA VAL A 520 29.92 -7.62 21.46
C VAL A 520 30.41 -6.23 21.89
N LYS A 521 31.61 -6.12 22.48
CA LYS A 521 32.20 -4.82 22.88
C LYS A 521 32.42 -3.85 21.72
N TRP A 522 32.49 -4.34 20.48
CA TRP A 522 32.51 -3.47 19.30
C TRP A 522 31.26 -2.59 19.17
N LEU A 523 30.16 -2.99 19.82
CA LEU A 523 28.89 -2.26 19.84
C LEU A 523 28.80 -1.23 21.00
N ASP A 524 29.69 -1.27 21.99
CA ASP A 524 29.69 -0.33 23.14
C ASP A 524 29.67 1.16 22.74
N PRO A 525 30.36 1.61 21.66
CA PRO A 525 30.27 3.01 21.21
C PRO A 525 28.85 3.45 20.84
N LEU A 526 27.96 2.53 20.48
CA LEU A 526 26.56 2.84 20.21
C LEU A 526 25.77 3.20 21.48
N ASN A 527 26.32 2.96 22.68
CA ASN A 527 25.72 3.39 23.96
C ASN A 527 26.24 4.75 24.45
N SER A 528 27.19 5.36 23.75
CA SER A 528 27.80 6.62 24.18
C SER A 528 27.86 7.65 23.03
N PRO A 529 26.70 8.03 22.45
CA PRO A 529 26.67 9.11 21.47
C PRO A 529 27.09 10.44 22.11
N SER A 530 27.66 11.34 21.31
CA SER A 530 27.92 12.72 21.76
C SER A 530 26.61 13.45 22.10
N GLN A 531 26.66 14.42 23.01
CA GLN A 531 25.49 15.25 23.37
C GLN A 531 24.82 15.88 22.14
N ARG A 532 25.60 16.30 21.15
CA ARG A 532 25.04 16.90 19.93
C ARG A 532 24.16 15.92 19.15
N ILE A 533 24.51 14.64 19.14
CA ILE A 533 23.74 13.59 18.46
C ILE A 533 22.47 13.29 19.26
N ASP A 534 22.57 13.22 20.60
CA ASP A 534 21.41 13.08 21.49
C ASP A 534 20.39 14.22 21.29
N ASP A 535 20.86 15.46 21.22
CA ASP A 535 20.00 16.63 21.00
C ASP A 535 19.30 16.58 19.64
N ILE A 536 20.00 16.13 18.58
CA ILE A 536 19.42 15.96 17.24
C ILE A 536 18.30 14.92 17.26
N TRP A 537 18.54 13.74 17.84
CA TRP A 537 17.55 12.66 17.93
C TRP A 537 16.39 12.96 18.87
N SER A 538 16.65 13.76 19.91
CA SER A 538 15.61 14.29 20.80
C SER A 538 14.84 15.47 20.20
N LEU A 539 15.17 15.89 18.96
CA LEU A 539 14.63 17.08 18.29
C LEU A 539 14.69 18.34 19.17
N ARG A 540 15.73 18.44 20.01
CA ARG A 540 15.95 19.59 20.90
C ARG A 540 16.56 20.72 20.07
N GLY A 541 15.75 21.74 19.82
CA GLY A 541 16.17 22.99 19.22
C GLY A 541 15.38 24.15 19.82
N THR A 542 16.05 25.28 20.05
CA THR A 542 15.38 26.54 20.40
C THR A 542 15.00 27.25 19.11
N ALA A 543 13.69 27.41 18.86
CA ALA A 543 13.25 28.40 17.90
C ALA A 543 13.71 29.80 18.39
N PRO A 544 14.09 30.73 17.50
CA PRO A 544 14.32 32.10 17.91
C PRO A 544 13.07 32.62 18.64
N ALA A 545 13.25 33.13 19.86
CA ALA A 545 12.16 33.82 20.53
C ALA A 545 11.84 35.06 19.68
N TRP A 546 10.58 35.18 19.25
CA TRP A 546 10.12 36.42 18.63
C TRP A 546 10.12 37.50 19.70
N GLU A 547 11.07 38.43 19.62
CA GLU A 547 10.99 39.67 20.40
C GLU A 547 10.01 40.61 19.68
N PRO A 548 8.92 41.04 20.33
CA PRO A 548 8.06 42.06 19.77
C PRO A 548 8.92 43.30 19.50
N LEU A 549 8.87 43.84 18.27
CA LEU A 549 9.39 45.18 18.02
C LEU A 549 8.74 46.13 19.04
N GLU A 550 9.54 46.72 19.92
CA GLU A 550 9.09 47.86 20.71
C GLU A 550 8.45 48.84 19.71
N ARG A 551 7.20 49.22 19.97
CA ARG A 551 6.51 50.23 19.17
C ARG A 551 7.43 51.44 19.12
N ALA A 552 8.13 51.62 18.01
CA ALA A 552 8.76 52.88 17.68
C ALA A 552 7.66 53.92 17.85
N LYS A 553 7.81 54.80 18.84
CA LYS A 553 6.91 55.91 19.08
C LYS A 553 6.94 56.77 17.82
N LEU A 554 6.00 56.52 16.91
CA LEU A 554 5.64 57.40 15.81
C LEU A 554 5.08 58.71 16.36
#